data_AF-A0A7R7ZKH8-F1
#
_entry.id   AF-A0A7R7ZKH8-F1
#
_cell.length_a   1.000
_cell.length_b   1.000
_cell.length_c   1.000
_cell.angle_alpha   90.00
_cell.angle_beta   90.00
_cell.angle_gamma   90.00
#
_symmetry.space_group_name_H-M   'P 1'
#
loop_
_entity.id
_entity.type
_entity.pdbx_description
1 polymer ?
#
loop_
_entity_poly.entity_id
_entity_poly.type
_entity_poly.pdbx_seq_one_letter_code
_entity_poly.pdbx_strand_id
1 'polypeptide(L)'
;MLTVMIASIRACPLGQFLFPKTRFRPFSLSPLPGRTFSSSTSPRTASLESSERSILDYMNQNNYDKWGWVIYRCTYNDDEAWARFKDTVGHQTRQSIAKSKAPELGNKLELTFIENRGTLDNAPKDQLRAHFNTWAAKAVHTENPRRPRTLYDIYGIPRYNYFVHVDEGALQSVVYPGLHSIGYVNLVKADWVPMSEQPAGGKLCDEDDYFEEEQYEPIDGCCEEDVGWMRLAVENLGAGFYDSMFCLDDMWHVFYKRPPEVVLY
;
A
#
# COMPACT_ATOMS: atom_id res chain seq x y z
N MET A 1 -50.07 23.13 -22.03
CA MET A 1 -49.52 22.85 -23.37
C MET A 1 -48.09 23.38 -23.45
N LEU A 2 -47.12 22.56 -23.08
CA LEU A 2 -45.90 22.30 -23.86
C LEU A 2 -45.20 21.11 -23.20
N THR A 3 -44.62 20.27 -24.04
CA THR A 3 -44.38 18.84 -23.84
C THR A 3 -42.87 18.59 -23.75
N VAL A 4 -42.47 17.81 -22.74
CA VAL A 4 -41.45 16.74 -22.68
C VAL A 4 -40.16 16.89 -23.52
N MET A 5 -39.01 16.72 -22.86
CA MET A 5 -38.00 15.74 -23.29
C MET A 5 -37.16 15.26 -22.08
N ILE A 6 -37.50 14.05 -21.63
CA ILE A 6 -36.65 13.18 -20.79
C ILE A 6 -35.81 12.37 -21.76
N ALA A 7 -34.48 12.53 -21.72
CA ALA A 7 -33.57 11.70 -22.49
C ALA A 7 -33.13 10.49 -21.67
N SER A 8 -33.63 9.33 -22.09
CA SER A 8 -33.20 8.00 -21.69
C SER A 8 -32.01 7.56 -22.54
N ILE A 9 -30.90 7.14 -21.92
CA ILE A 9 -29.78 6.45 -22.57
C ILE A 9 -29.51 5.20 -21.73
N ARG A 10 -30.20 4.09 -22.02
CA ARG A 10 -29.74 2.95 -22.85
C ARG A 10 -28.41 2.35 -22.39
N ALA A 11 -28.56 1.26 -21.65
CA ALA A 11 -27.57 0.20 -21.48
C ALA A 11 -27.14 -0.38 -22.84
N CYS A 12 -25.85 -0.70 -22.96
CA CYS A 12 -25.27 -1.48 -24.06
C CYS A 12 -24.42 -2.63 -23.48
N PRO A 13 -24.27 -3.75 -24.22
CA PRO A 13 -24.37 -5.08 -23.64
C PRO A 13 -23.02 -5.82 -23.50
N LEU A 14 -22.99 -6.71 -22.51
CA LEU A 14 -21.97 -7.74 -22.32
C LEU A 14 -21.87 -8.64 -23.56
N GLY A 15 -20.72 -8.61 -24.23
CA GLY A 15 -20.38 -9.51 -25.32
C GLY A 15 -20.06 -10.91 -24.80
N GLN A 16 -20.96 -11.86 -25.07
CA GLN A 16 -20.71 -13.29 -24.93
C GLN A 16 -19.82 -13.77 -26.10
N PHE A 17 -18.60 -14.23 -25.81
CA PHE A 17 -17.79 -14.97 -26.79
C PHE A 17 -18.04 -16.47 -26.65
N LEU A 18 -18.78 -17.01 -27.61
CA LEU A 18 -18.96 -18.43 -27.85
C LEU A 18 -17.68 -19.03 -28.47
N PHE A 19 -17.04 -19.97 -27.77
CA PHE A 19 -15.95 -20.78 -28.33
C PHE A 19 -16.53 -21.93 -29.20
N PRO A 20 -16.06 -22.14 -30.43
CA PRO A 20 -16.44 -23.32 -31.21
C PRO A 20 -15.65 -24.56 -30.74
N LYS A 21 -16.39 -25.63 -30.42
CA LYS A 21 -15.85 -26.96 -30.10
C LYS A 21 -15.18 -27.58 -31.34
N THR A 22 -13.85 -27.64 -31.37
CA THR A 22 -13.10 -28.42 -32.36
C THR A 22 -12.60 -29.75 -31.77
N ARG A 23 -12.98 -30.85 -32.44
CA ARG A 23 -12.56 -32.25 -32.18
C ARG A 23 -11.04 -32.40 -32.21
N PHE A 24 -10.46 -32.90 -31.12
CA PHE A 24 -9.09 -33.40 -31.08
C PHE A 24 -9.01 -34.78 -31.77
N ARG A 25 -8.10 -34.93 -32.73
CA ARG A 25 -7.61 -36.24 -33.22
C ARG A 25 -6.27 -36.55 -32.54
N PRO A 26 -6.04 -37.79 -32.07
CA PRO A 26 -4.80 -38.13 -31.38
C PRO A 26 -3.65 -38.32 -32.39
N PHE A 27 -2.52 -37.65 -32.15
CA PHE A 27 -1.26 -37.91 -32.85
C PHE A 27 -0.49 -39.04 -32.16
N SER A 28 -0.01 -39.97 -32.98
CA SER A 28 0.80 -41.14 -32.60
C SER A 28 2.24 -40.71 -32.27
N LEU A 29 2.74 -41.14 -31.11
CA LEU A 29 4.13 -40.97 -30.66
C LEU A 29 4.99 -42.13 -31.18
N SER A 30 6.09 -41.81 -31.85
CA SER A 30 7.21 -42.73 -32.09
C SER A 30 8.43 -42.25 -31.28
N PRO A 31 9.20 -43.14 -30.61
CA PRO A 31 10.29 -42.72 -29.74
C PRO A 31 11.62 -42.61 -30.49
N LEU A 32 12.41 -41.58 -30.17
CA LEU A 32 13.82 -41.45 -30.58
C LEU A 32 14.74 -41.41 -29.35
N PRO A 33 16.02 -41.82 -29.50
CA PRO A 33 16.79 -42.45 -28.43
C PRO A 33 17.60 -41.49 -27.56
N GLY A 34 17.99 -42.02 -26.40
CA GLY A 34 18.53 -41.31 -25.24
C GLY A 34 19.75 -40.44 -25.50
N ARG A 35 19.71 -39.24 -24.90
CA ARG A 35 20.87 -38.40 -24.61
C ARG A 35 20.99 -38.25 -23.11
N THR A 36 22.09 -38.77 -22.58
CA THR A 36 22.54 -38.64 -21.19
C THR A 36 22.71 -37.18 -20.82
N PHE A 37 22.02 -36.75 -19.76
CA PHE A 37 22.19 -35.43 -19.16
C PHE A 37 23.35 -35.50 -18.17
N SER A 38 24.46 -34.83 -18.49
CA SER A 38 25.52 -34.56 -17.51
C SER A 38 25.03 -33.48 -16.55
N SER A 39 24.64 -33.90 -15.34
CA SER A 39 24.31 -33.03 -14.22
C SER A 39 25.56 -32.26 -13.76
N SER A 40 25.63 -30.99 -14.12
CA SER A 40 26.54 -30.02 -13.52
C SER A 40 25.74 -28.76 -13.22
N THR A 41 24.95 -28.82 -12.15
CA THR A 41 24.39 -27.61 -11.54
C THR A 41 24.73 -27.65 -10.07
N SER A 42 25.81 -26.96 -9.71
CA SER A 42 26.02 -26.53 -8.33
C SER A 42 24.79 -25.72 -7.91
N PRO A 43 24.17 -26.00 -6.76
CA PRO A 43 23.08 -25.18 -6.28
C PRO A 43 23.68 -23.82 -5.91
N ARG A 44 23.49 -22.81 -6.77
CA ARG A 44 23.55 -21.42 -6.31
C ARG A 44 22.53 -21.32 -5.20
N THR A 45 23.01 -21.21 -3.97
CA THR A 45 22.27 -20.64 -2.85
C THR A 45 21.56 -19.39 -3.37
N ALA A 46 20.24 -19.47 -3.54
CA ALA A 46 19.42 -18.30 -3.72
C ALA A 46 19.58 -17.49 -2.43
N SER A 47 20.51 -16.54 -2.44
CA SER A 47 20.47 -15.43 -1.50
C SER A 47 19.07 -14.86 -1.65
N LEU A 48 18.26 -14.86 -0.58
CA LEU A 48 17.12 -13.96 -0.55
C LEU A 48 17.67 -12.57 -0.88
N GLU A 49 17.21 -12.00 -1.99
CA GLU A 49 17.52 -10.64 -2.38
C GLU A 49 17.13 -9.72 -1.21
N SER A 50 17.93 -8.69 -0.91
CA SER A 50 17.52 -7.75 0.15
C SER A 50 16.33 -6.92 -0.32
N SER A 51 15.47 -6.49 0.61
CA SER A 51 14.31 -5.66 0.26
C SER A 51 14.69 -4.41 -0.52
N GLU A 52 15.86 -3.82 -0.26
CA GLU A 52 16.34 -2.68 -1.06
C GLU A 52 16.60 -3.04 -2.52
N ARG A 53 17.18 -4.21 -2.79
CA ARG A 53 17.38 -4.68 -4.17
C ARG A 53 16.04 -5.01 -4.82
N SER A 54 15.13 -5.68 -4.10
CA SER A 54 13.78 -6.00 -4.58
C SER A 54 13.03 -4.75 -5.06
N ILE A 55 12.96 -3.72 -4.19
CA ILE A 55 12.33 -2.44 -4.52
C ILE A 55 13.03 -1.79 -5.72
N LEU A 56 14.37 -1.69 -5.70
CA LEU A 56 15.12 -1.04 -6.76
C LEU A 56 14.88 -1.69 -8.12
N ASP A 57 14.92 -3.03 -8.18
CA ASP A 57 14.72 -3.80 -9.40
C ASP A 57 13.30 -3.62 -9.91
N TYR A 58 12.30 -3.68 -9.04
CA TYR A 58 10.92 -3.41 -9.42
C TYR A 58 10.76 -1.98 -9.97
N MET A 59 11.31 -0.98 -9.30
CA MET A 59 11.24 0.42 -9.73
C MET A 59 11.85 0.61 -11.12
N ASN A 60 13.02 0.00 -11.37
CA ASN A 60 13.70 0.09 -12.65
C ASN A 60 12.93 -0.62 -13.77
N GLN A 61 12.41 -1.83 -13.50
CA GLN A 61 11.63 -2.61 -14.47
C GLN A 61 10.32 -1.91 -14.83
N ASN A 62 9.69 -1.24 -13.87
CA ASN A 62 8.39 -0.60 -14.06
C ASN A 62 8.47 0.91 -14.32
N ASN A 63 9.67 1.49 -14.40
CA ASN A 63 9.90 2.93 -14.59
C ASN A 63 9.33 3.83 -13.47
N TYR A 64 9.35 3.38 -12.22
CA TYR A 64 9.11 4.26 -11.08
C TYR A 64 10.37 5.07 -10.74
N ASP A 65 10.17 6.36 -10.51
CA ASP A 65 11.23 7.31 -10.19
C ASP A 65 11.39 7.52 -8.68
N LYS A 66 10.31 7.38 -7.93
CA LYS A 66 10.28 7.63 -6.48
C LYS A 66 9.70 6.47 -5.69
N TRP A 67 10.29 6.20 -4.53
CA TRP A 67 9.73 5.35 -3.48
C TRP A 67 9.85 6.08 -2.14
N GLY A 68 9.20 5.52 -1.11
CA GLY A 68 9.14 6.11 0.22
C GLY A 68 7.76 6.66 0.53
N TRP A 69 7.61 7.13 1.76
CA TRP A 69 6.32 7.41 2.36
C TRP A 69 5.84 8.85 2.13
N VAL A 70 4.53 9.00 2.16
CA VAL A 70 3.83 10.29 2.19
C VAL A 70 3.32 10.49 3.61
N ILE A 71 3.76 11.56 4.25
CA ILE A 71 3.62 11.79 5.68
C ILE A 71 2.80 13.06 5.90
N TYR A 72 1.63 12.90 6.53
CA TYR A 72 0.71 13.97 6.87
C TYR A 72 0.97 14.44 8.29
N ARG A 73 1.28 15.73 8.42
CA ARG A 73 1.29 16.42 9.70
C ARG A 73 -0.14 16.79 10.09
N CYS A 74 -0.64 16.22 11.19
CA CYS A 74 -2.01 16.46 11.67
C CYS A 74 -2.06 17.04 13.08
N THR A 75 -0.89 17.36 13.66
CA THR A 75 -0.76 18.22 14.83
C THR A 75 0.17 19.39 14.52
N TYR A 76 -0.17 20.57 15.03
CA TYR A 76 0.59 21.78 14.80
C TYR A 76 0.89 22.58 16.08
N ASN A 77 0.91 21.90 17.22
CA ASN A 77 1.18 22.50 18.53
C ASN A 77 2.68 22.73 18.80
N ASP A 78 3.55 21.90 18.21
CA ASP A 78 5.00 21.96 18.42
C ASP A 78 5.75 21.83 17.08
N ASP A 79 6.19 22.96 16.54
CA ASP A 79 6.96 23.02 15.28
C ASP A 79 8.39 22.49 15.43
N GLU A 80 8.98 22.61 16.62
CA GLU A 80 10.34 22.10 16.88
C GLU A 80 10.35 20.59 17.00
N ALA A 81 9.36 20.01 17.70
CA ALA A 81 9.17 18.57 17.73
C ALA A 81 8.93 18.02 16.33
N TRP A 82 8.13 18.70 15.52
CA TRP A 82 7.93 18.30 14.13
C TRP A 82 9.22 18.34 13.30
N ALA A 83 10.08 19.36 13.48
CA ALA A 83 11.38 19.38 12.83
C ALA A 83 12.26 18.18 13.26
N ARG A 84 12.32 17.89 14.57
CA ARG A 84 13.02 16.71 15.10
C ARG A 84 12.47 15.40 14.55
N PHE A 85 11.15 15.28 14.40
CA PHE A 85 10.52 14.11 13.80
C PHE A 85 11.00 13.89 12.37
N LYS A 86 11.00 14.95 11.53
CA LYS A 86 11.49 14.86 10.15
C LYS A 86 12.94 14.42 10.07
N ASP A 87 13.79 14.99 10.94
CA ASP A 87 15.20 14.63 11.01
C ASP A 87 15.40 13.18 11.45
N THR A 88 14.69 12.71 12.48
CA THR A 88 14.77 11.34 12.97
C THR A 88 14.39 10.34 11.88
N VAL A 89 13.20 10.49 11.27
CA VAL A 89 12.72 9.58 10.22
C VAL A 89 13.65 9.63 9.01
N GLY A 90 14.01 10.84 8.55
CA GLY A 90 14.89 11.03 7.40
C GLY A 90 16.28 10.42 7.60
N HIS A 91 16.89 10.65 8.76
CA HIS A 91 18.20 10.08 9.09
C HIS A 91 18.13 8.55 9.18
N GLN A 92 17.14 8.00 9.90
CA GLN A 92 17.00 6.56 10.08
C GLN A 92 16.81 5.81 8.76
N THR A 93 15.88 6.27 7.91
CA THR A 93 15.63 5.64 6.61
C THR A 93 16.88 5.68 5.73
N ARG A 94 17.55 6.84 5.62
CA ARG A 94 18.76 6.99 4.79
C ARG A 94 19.93 6.16 5.33
N GLN A 95 20.12 6.12 6.64
CA GLN A 95 21.19 5.36 7.27
C GLN A 95 21.00 3.85 7.05
N SER A 96 19.76 3.36 7.12
CA SER A 96 19.44 1.95 6.86
C SER A 96 19.80 1.56 5.42
N ILE A 97 19.36 2.34 4.42
CA ILE A 97 19.66 2.11 3.00
C ILE A 97 21.16 2.16 2.73
N ALA A 98 21.87 3.13 3.31
CA ALA A 98 23.32 3.29 3.10
C ALA A 98 24.14 2.08 3.60
N LYS A 99 23.62 1.32 4.57
CA LYS A 99 24.24 0.10 5.10
C LYS A 99 23.81 -1.17 4.36
N SER A 100 22.83 -1.07 3.45
CA SER A 100 22.27 -2.19 2.70
C SER A 100 23.19 -2.67 1.56
N LYS A 101 22.77 -3.75 0.88
CA LYS A 101 23.44 -4.26 -0.32
C LYS A 101 23.06 -3.51 -1.62
N ALA A 102 22.10 -2.59 -1.55
CA ALA A 102 21.66 -1.76 -2.67
C ALA A 102 21.52 -0.27 -2.27
N PRO A 103 22.63 0.39 -1.85
CA PRO A 103 22.61 1.79 -1.41
C PRO A 103 22.13 2.76 -2.50
N GLU A 104 22.21 2.39 -3.77
CA GLU A 104 21.70 3.16 -4.90
C GLU A 104 20.18 3.39 -4.85
N LEU A 105 19.43 2.58 -4.09
CA LEU A 105 18.01 2.81 -3.81
C LEU A 105 17.78 4.17 -3.13
N GLY A 106 18.77 4.65 -2.36
CA GLY A 106 18.73 5.95 -1.70
C GLY A 106 18.61 7.13 -2.69
N ASN A 107 19.03 6.96 -3.94
CA ASN A 107 18.88 7.98 -4.99
C ASN A 107 17.43 8.19 -5.43
N LYS A 108 16.56 7.22 -5.17
CA LYS A 108 15.13 7.25 -5.50
C LYS A 108 14.23 7.48 -4.28
N LEU A 109 14.81 7.58 -3.08
CA LEU A 109 14.06 7.78 -1.84
C LEU A 109 13.51 9.20 -1.78
N GLU A 110 12.20 9.30 -1.60
CA GLU A 110 11.47 10.55 -1.37
C GLU A 110 10.50 10.39 -0.19
N LEU A 111 10.80 11.05 0.93
CA LEU A 111 9.86 11.25 2.02
C LEU A 111 9.10 12.56 1.77
N THR A 112 7.82 12.46 1.44
CA THR A 112 6.98 13.62 1.10
C THR A 112 6.19 14.06 2.33
N PHE A 113 6.44 15.26 2.83
CA PHE A 113 5.72 15.82 3.96
C PHE A 113 4.61 16.76 3.48
N ILE A 114 3.38 16.53 3.93
CA ILE A 114 2.21 17.37 3.63
C ILE A 114 1.78 18.08 4.92
N GLU A 115 1.89 19.41 4.91
CA GLU A 115 1.89 20.24 6.14
C GLU A 115 0.94 21.47 6.05
N ASN A 116 -0.29 21.30 5.57
CA ASN A 116 -1.28 22.38 5.50
C ASN A 116 -2.11 22.50 6.80
N ARG A 117 -1.68 23.36 7.73
CA ARG A 117 -2.38 23.62 9.01
C ARG A 117 -3.88 23.90 8.84
N GLY A 118 -4.26 24.70 7.85
CA GLY A 118 -5.66 25.12 7.67
C GLY A 118 -6.61 23.97 7.30
N THR A 119 -6.10 22.87 6.76
CA THR A 119 -6.92 21.73 6.31
C THR A 119 -6.61 20.42 7.02
N LEU A 120 -5.47 20.32 7.71
CA LEU A 120 -4.97 19.05 8.26
C LEU A 120 -4.89 19.03 9.78
N ASP A 121 -4.99 20.17 10.46
CA ASP A 121 -4.92 20.21 11.93
C ASP A 121 -6.10 19.47 12.55
N ASN A 122 -5.81 18.35 13.22
CA ASN A 122 -6.79 17.39 13.76
C ASN A 122 -7.84 16.92 12.73
N ALA A 123 -7.47 16.87 11.44
CA ALA A 123 -8.38 16.39 10.40
C ALA A 123 -8.70 14.90 10.58
N PRO A 124 -9.97 14.48 10.43
CA PRO A 124 -10.35 13.09 10.55
C PRO A 124 -9.83 12.27 9.35
N LYS A 125 -9.61 10.96 9.57
CA LYS A 125 -8.90 10.10 8.62
C LYS A 125 -9.63 9.91 7.29
N ASP A 126 -10.96 9.97 7.28
CA ASP A 126 -11.80 9.98 6.08
C ASP A 126 -11.48 11.17 5.17
N GLN A 127 -11.35 12.38 5.73
CA GLN A 127 -10.93 13.58 5.00
C GLN A 127 -9.49 13.45 4.49
N LEU A 128 -8.60 12.87 5.30
CA LEU A 128 -7.22 12.60 4.88
C LEU A 128 -7.14 11.59 3.73
N ARG A 129 -7.93 10.51 3.77
CA ARG A 129 -8.05 9.53 2.67
C ARG A 129 -8.51 10.21 1.38
N ALA A 130 -9.55 11.04 1.44
CA ALA A 130 -10.04 11.78 0.27
C ALA A 130 -8.99 12.72 -0.32
N HIS A 131 -8.27 13.46 0.55
CA HIS A 131 -7.18 14.33 0.13
C HIS A 131 -6.02 13.53 -0.49
N PHE A 132 -5.61 12.43 0.16
CA PHE A 132 -4.54 11.57 -0.31
C PHE A 132 -4.87 10.91 -1.65
N ASN A 133 -6.07 10.36 -1.83
CA ASN A 133 -6.49 9.76 -3.09
C ASN A 133 -6.46 10.79 -4.24
N THR A 134 -6.87 12.03 -3.96
CA THR A 134 -6.76 13.15 -4.93
C THR A 134 -5.31 13.47 -5.27
N TRP A 135 -4.41 13.44 -4.27
CA TRP A 135 -2.98 13.64 -4.47
C TRP A 135 -2.37 12.48 -5.27
N ALA A 136 -2.63 11.23 -4.89
CA ALA A 136 -2.06 10.02 -5.48
C ALA A 136 -2.39 9.90 -6.97
N ALA A 137 -3.65 10.17 -7.35
CA ALA A 137 -4.10 10.18 -8.74
C ALA A 137 -3.33 11.16 -9.64
N LYS A 138 -2.80 12.26 -9.07
CA LYS A 138 -1.97 13.24 -9.79
C LYS A 138 -0.47 12.92 -9.67
N ALA A 139 -0.04 12.52 -8.48
CA ALA A 139 1.35 12.28 -8.14
C ALA A 139 1.93 11.10 -8.92
N VAL A 140 1.19 10.01 -9.10
CA VAL A 140 1.67 8.83 -9.85
C VAL A 140 2.17 9.19 -11.26
N HIS A 141 1.54 10.15 -11.92
CA HIS A 141 1.97 10.60 -13.26
C HIS A 141 3.01 11.71 -13.22
N THR A 142 2.87 12.65 -12.28
CA THR A 142 3.80 13.77 -12.15
C THR A 142 5.17 13.31 -11.70
N GLU A 143 5.21 12.32 -10.81
CA GLU A 143 6.44 11.75 -10.28
C GLU A 143 7.07 10.73 -11.22
N ASN A 144 6.31 10.06 -12.08
CA ASN A 144 6.79 9.00 -12.98
C ASN A 144 6.43 9.31 -14.45
N PRO A 145 6.95 10.41 -15.05
CA PRO A 145 6.55 10.88 -16.38
C PRO A 145 6.88 9.90 -17.50
N ARG A 146 7.78 8.93 -17.25
CA ARG A 146 8.20 7.90 -18.21
C ARG A 146 7.27 6.68 -18.22
N ARG A 147 6.33 6.55 -17.27
CA ARG A 147 5.38 5.43 -17.25
C ARG A 147 4.19 5.68 -18.19
N PRO A 148 3.77 4.69 -18.98
CA PRO A 148 2.50 4.76 -19.70
C PRO A 148 1.35 4.77 -18.69
N ARG A 149 0.25 5.45 -19.04
CA ARG A 149 -0.96 5.45 -18.21
C ARG A 149 -1.70 4.12 -18.37
N THR A 150 -2.07 3.51 -17.26
CA THR A 150 -2.84 2.26 -17.20
C THR A 150 -3.98 2.39 -16.19
N LEU A 151 -4.96 1.48 -16.27
CA LEU A 151 -6.09 1.46 -15.34
C LEU A 151 -5.69 1.07 -13.90
N TYR A 152 -4.47 0.58 -13.70
CA TYR A 152 -3.96 0.03 -12.43
C TYR A 152 -2.68 0.75 -11.96
N ASP A 153 -2.50 2.02 -12.32
CA ASP A 153 -1.23 2.72 -12.17
C ASP A 153 -0.72 2.83 -10.73
N ILE A 154 -1.63 2.82 -9.74
CA ILE A 154 -1.30 2.91 -8.31
C ILE A 154 -1.38 1.57 -7.58
N TYR A 155 -2.06 0.57 -8.16
CA TYR A 155 -2.41 -0.67 -7.45
C TYR A 155 -1.16 -1.42 -6.98
N GLY A 156 -1.11 -1.75 -5.69
CA GLY A 156 -0.01 -2.47 -5.07
C GLY A 156 1.26 -1.66 -4.86
N ILE A 157 1.22 -0.33 -5.01
CA ILE A 157 2.38 0.54 -4.78
C ILE A 157 2.20 1.28 -3.44
N PRO A 158 3.02 0.98 -2.41
CA PRO A 158 2.78 1.51 -1.08
C PRO A 158 2.71 3.04 -1.02
N ARG A 159 3.57 3.73 -1.77
CA ARG A 159 3.58 5.20 -1.87
C ARG A 159 2.24 5.82 -2.29
N TYR A 160 1.44 5.10 -3.08
CA TYR A 160 0.15 5.60 -3.61
C TYR A 160 -1.07 4.91 -2.98
N ASN A 161 -0.87 3.87 -2.17
CA ASN A 161 -1.93 3.11 -1.50
C ASN A 161 -2.01 3.36 0.02
N TYR A 162 -0.92 3.83 0.63
CA TYR A 162 -0.87 4.12 2.05
C TYR A 162 -0.22 5.46 2.31
N PHE A 163 -0.65 6.10 3.39
CA PHE A 163 0.01 7.30 3.91
C PHE A 163 0.22 7.20 5.41
N VAL A 164 1.20 7.94 5.89
CA VAL A 164 1.52 8.04 7.31
C VAL A 164 0.80 9.25 7.88
N HIS A 165 -0.01 9.02 8.90
CA HIS A 165 -0.69 10.04 9.69
C HIS A 165 0.07 10.27 11.00
N VAL A 166 0.47 11.51 11.26
CA VAL A 166 1.16 11.92 12.49
C VAL A 166 0.27 12.89 13.27
N ASP A 167 -0.40 12.35 14.29
CA ASP A 167 -1.09 13.12 15.33
C ASP A 167 -0.14 13.47 16.48
N GLU A 168 -0.67 14.15 17.50
CA GLU A 168 0.09 14.51 18.69
C GLU A 168 0.72 13.29 19.38
N GLY A 169 -0.03 12.18 19.51
CA GLY A 169 0.46 10.97 20.15
C GLY A 169 1.65 10.35 19.41
N ALA A 170 1.54 10.23 18.08
CA ALA A 170 2.61 9.72 17.23
C ALA A 170 3.84 10.65 17.27
N LEU A 171 3.63 11.97 17.15
CA LEU A 171 4.70 12.96 17.20
C LEU A 171 5.51 12.86 18.51
N GLN A 172 4.80 12.89 19.64
CA GLN A 172 5.42 12.84 20.96
C GLN A 172 6.16 11.50 21.17
N SER A 173 5.59 10.38 20.70
CA SER A 173 6.21 9.05 20.85
C SER A 173 7.57 8.92 20.18
N VAL A 174 7.78 9.62 19.05
CA VAL A 174 9.03 9.57 18.27
C VAL A 174 10.03 10.60 18.78
N VAL A 175 9.57 11.80 19.15
CA VAL A 175 10.46 12.91 19.54
C VAL A 175 10.91 12.82 21.00
N TYR A 176 10.03 12.34 21.87
CA TYR A 176 10.29 12.21 23.30
C TYR A 176 10.06 10.75 23.71
N PRO A 177 10.88 9.81 23.23
CA PRO A 177 10.70 8.41 23.54
C PRO A 177 10.85 8.20 25.04
N GLY A 178 9.81 7.66 25.67
CA GLY A 178 9.91 7.09 27.00
C GLY A 178 10.86 5.88 26.99
N LEU A 179 11.49 5.60 28.13
CA LEU A 179 12.52 4.55 28.26
C LEU A 179 12.08 3.15 27.78
N HIS A 180 10.76 2.90 27.77
CA HIS A 180 10.15 1.63 27.34
C HIS A 180 9.08 1.80 26.26
N SER A 181 8.92 3.02 25.69
CA SER A 181 7.92 3.26 24.65
C SER A 181 8.55 3.15 23.27
N ILE A 182 7.92 2.38 22.39
CA ILE A 182 8.29 2.30 20.99
C ILE A 182 7.70 3.53 20.28
N GLY A 183 8.55 4.32 19.62
CA GLY A 183 8.09 5.41 18.77
C GLY A 183 7.30 4.85 17.60
N TYR A 184 6.12 5.41 17.32
CA TYR A 184 5.22 4.91 16.29
C TYR A 184 4.65 6.03 15.43
N VAL A 185 4.13 5.62 14.27
CA VAL A 185 3.31 6.44 13.39
C VAL A 185 2.04 5.69 13.05
N ASN A 186 1.02 6.37 12.54
CA ASN A 186 -0.22 5.71 12.11
C ASN A 186 -0.15 5.47 10.60
N LEU A 187 -0.03 4.22 10.15
CA LEU A 187 -0.12 3.88 8.73
C LEU A 187 -1.59 3.72 8.35
N VAL A 188 -2.05 4.45 7.34
CA VAL A 188 -3.46 4.48 6.91
C VAL A 188 -3.59 3.87 5.53
N LYS A 189 -4.54 2.93 5.36
CA LYS A 189 -4.94 2.38 4.06
C LYS A 189 -5.88 3.39 3.37
N ALA A 190 -5.51 3.81 2.16
CA ALA A 190 -6.13 4.96 1.49
C ALA A 190 -7.51 4.67 0.89
N ASP A 191 -7.71 3.45 0.40
CA ASP A 191 -8.93 2.96 -0.24
C ASP A 191 -9.82 2.17 0.72
N TRP A 192 -9.44 2.08 2.00
CA TRP A 192 -10.25 1.40 3.00
C TRP A 192 -11.60 2.11 3.19
N VAL A 193 -12.65 1.29 3.23
CA VAL A 193 -14.02 1.66 3.55
C VAL A 193 -14.58 0.65 4.55
N PRO A 194 -15.35 1.08 5.56
CA PRO A 194 -16.02 0.18 6.49
C PRO A 194 -16.86 -0.84 5.74
N MET A 195 -16.97 -2.07 6.24
CA MET A 195 -17.82 -3.09 5.62
C MET A 195 -19.28 -2.63 5.52
N SER A 196 -19.76 -1.89 6.51
CA SER A 196 -21.10 -1.29 6.51
C SER A 196 -21.37 -0.32 5.34
N GLU A 197 -20.33 0.24 4.72
CA GLU A 197 -20.41 1.17 3.59
C GLU A 197 -20.08 0.50 2.24
N GLN A 198 -19.67 -0.77 2.23
CA GLN A 198 -19.35 -1.47 1.00
C GLN A 198 -20.61 -1.78 0.17
N PRO A 199 -20.56 -1.63 -1.16
CA PRO A 199 -21.71 -1.92 -2.00
C PRO A 199 -22.04 -3.42 -1.95
N ALA A 200 -23.30 -3.74 -1.65
CA ALA A 200 -23.83 -5.11 -1.53
C ALA A 200 -23.69 -6.02 -2.78
N GLY A 201 -23.06 -5.55 -3.86
CA GLY A 201 -22.98 -6.22 -5.16
C GLY A 201 -21.70 -7.00 -5.45
N GLY A 202 -20.75 -7.11 -4.50
CA GLY A 202 -19.45 -7.73 -4.73
C GLY A 202 -19.28 -9.17 -4.23
N LYS A 203 -20.20 -9.67 -3.40
CA LYS A 203 -20.01 -10.93 -2.68
C LYS A 203 -21.03 -11.96 -3.16
N LEU A 204 -20.57 -12.89 -4.01
CA LEU A 204 -21.10 -14.24 -4.08
C LEU A 204 -20.68 -14.96 -2.78
N CYS A 205 -21.15 -14.49 -1.62
CA CYS A 205 -21.05 -15.27 -0.39
C CYS A 205 -22.35 -16.05 -0.29
N ASP A 206 -22.23 -17.37 -0.28
CA ASP A 206 -23.33 -18.27 0.06
C ASP A 206 -23.97 -17.80 1.38
N GLU A 207 -25.29 -17.87 1.48
CA GLU A 207 -26.09 -17.35 2.60
C GLU A 207 -25.77 -18.00 3.97
N ASP A 208 -24.85 -18.96 4.01
CA ASP A 208 -24.53 -19.79 5.18
C ASP A 208 -23.22 -19.39 5.90
N ASP A 209 -22.48 -18.37 5.45
CA ASP A 209 -21.19 -17.96 6.04
C ASP A 209 -21.24 -16.59 6.77
N TYR A 210 -22.36 -16.31 7.42
CA TYR A 210 -22.48 -15.17 8.35
C TYR A 210 -21.78 -15.52 9.68
N PHE A 211 -20.48 -15.26 9.75
CA PHE A 211 -19.83 -15.10 11.05
C PHE A 211 -20.39 -13.85 11.72
N GLU A 212 -20.83 -13.96 12.98
CA GLU A 212 -21.10 -12.78 13.81
C GLU A 212 -19.77 -12.03 13.95
N GLU A 213 -19.64 -10.89 13.28
CA GLU A 213 -18.45 -10.03 13.45
C GLU A 213 -18.38 -9.58 14.92
N GLU A 214 -17.26 -9.88 15.57
CA GLU A 214 -16.99 -9.37 16.91
C GLU A 214 -17.04 -7.84 16.87
N GLN A 215 -17.93 -7.25 17.67
CA GLN A 215 -18.01 -5.81 17.80
C GLN A 215 -16.96 -5.35 18.81
N TYR A 216 -15.95 -4.61 18.33
CA TYR A 216 -14.89 -4.05 19.14
C TYR A 216 -15.27 -2.66 19.68
N GLU A 217 -14.55 -2.22 20.71
CA GLU A 217 -14.67 -0.84 21.23
C GLU A 217 -14.40 0.18 20.10
N PRO A 218 -15.25 1.20 19.92
CA PRO A 218 -15.20 2.07 18.76
C PRO A 218 -13.90 2.86 18.69
N ILE A 219 -13.25 2.84 17.52
CA ILE A 219 -12.11 3.70 17.18
C ILE A 219 -12.53 4.57 16.01
N ASP A 220 -12.48 5.90 16.19
CA ASP A 220 -12.95 6.87 15.20
C ASP A 220 -14.40 6.59 14.70
N GLY A 221 -15.24 5.98 15.56
CA GLY A 221 -16.61 5.58 15.23
C GLY A 221 -16.76 4.22 14.55
N CYS A 222 -15.66 3.49 14.30
CA CYS A 222 -15.68 2.15 13.72
C CYS A 222 -15.54 1.07 14.79
N CYS A 223 -16.47 0.11 14.80
CA CYS A 223 -16.48 -1.05 15.70
C CYS A 223 -15.96 -2.34 15.04
N GLU A 224 -15.54 -2.27 13.77
CA GLU A 224 -14.96 -3.40 13.05
C GLU A 224 -13.55 -3.72 13.59
N GLU A 225 -13.06 -4.93 13.29
CA GLU A 225 -11.69 -5.32 13.63
C GLU A 225 -10.68 -4.42 12.90
N ASP A 226 -10.80 -4.34 11.57
CA ASP A 226 -10.02 -3.47 10.70
C ASP A 226 -10.64 -2.07 10.63
N VAL A 227 -9.96 -1.07 11.19
CA VAL A 227 -10.42 0.33 11.18
C VAL A 227 -9.74 1.15 10.07
N GLY A 228 -9.03 0.48 9.16
CA GLY A 228 -8.36 1.04 8.00
C GLY A 228 -7.08 1.81 8.31
N TRP A 229 -6.53 1.61 9.51
CA TRP A 229 -5.24 2.15 9.92
C TRP A 229 -4.64 1.31 11.06
N MET A 230 -3.31 1.28 11.16
CA MET A 230 -2.59 0.60 12.23
C MET A 230 -1.42 1.45 12.73
N ARG A 231 -0.96 1.22 13.97
CA ARG A 231 0.28 1.83 14.44
C ARG A 231 1.46 1.02 13.94
N LEU A 232 2.39 1.69 13.26
CA LEU A 232 3.62 1.11 12.77
C LEU A 232 4.78 1.70 13.56
N ALA A 233 5.69 0.85 14.08
CA ALA A 233 6.90 1.35 14.70
C ALA A 233 7.69 2.21 13.70
N VAL A 234 8.21 3.35 14.15
CA VAL A 234 8.86 4.33 13.26
C VAL A 234 10.07 3.74 12.54
N GLU A 235 10.72 2.75 13.15
CA GLU A 235 11.83 2.00 12.57
C GLU A 235 11.46 1.19 11.33
N ASN A 236 10.17 0.83 11.20
CA ASN A 236 9.65 0.08 10.07
C ASN A 236 9.31 0.98 8.87
N LEU A 237 9.54 2.31 8.93
CA LEU A 237 9.42 3.16 7.75
C LEU A 237 10.55 2.95 6.71
N GLY A 238 11.44 1.99 6.93
CA GLY A 238 12.49 1.58 6.01
C GLY A 238 12.02 0.71 4.84
N ALA A 239 12.99 0.19 4.09
CA ALA A 239 12.76 -0.61 2.89
C ALA A 239 12.07 -1.96 3.16
N GLY A 240 12.34 -2.63 4.28
CA GLY A 240 11.79 -3.96 4.58
C GLY A 240 10.27 -4.00 4.62
N PHE A 241 9.67 -3.15 5.46
CA PHE A 241 8.20 -3.06 5.53
C PHE A 241 7.60 -2.53 4.24
N TYR A 242 8.24 -1.55 3.59
CA TYR A 242 7.79 -1.02 2.30
C TYR A 242 7.72 -2.11 1.22
N ASP A 243 8.74 -2.97 1.13
CA ASP A 243 8.80 -4.14 0.22
C ASP A 243 7.73 -5.18 0.56
N SER A 244 7.40 -5.35 1.84
CA SER A 244 6.37 -6.30 2.27
C SER A 244 4.95 -5.84 1.93
N MET A 245 4.73 -4.53 1.84
CA MET A 245 3.44 -3.94 1.43
C MET A 245 3.30 -3.83 -0.10
N PHE A 246 4.27 -4.37 -0.84
CA PHE A 246 4.40 -4.21 -2.27
C PHE A 246 3.64 -5.31 -3.04
N CYS A 247 2.98 -4.95 -4.15
CA CYS A 247 2.29 -5.84 -5.10
C CYS A 247 1.11 -6.70 -4.59
N LEU A 248 0.92 -6.89 -3.29
CA LEU A 248 -0.09 -7.77 -2.71
C LEU A 248 -0.97 -7.01 -1.70
N ASP A 249 -2.25 -6.80 -2.04
CA ASP A 249 -3.22 -6.12 -1.14
C ASP A 249 -3.46 -6.91 0.16
N ASP A 250 -3.33 -8.24 0.10
CA ASP A 250 -3.52 -9.15 1.24
C ASP A 250 -2.50 -8.97 2.37
N MET A 251 -1.33 -8.37 2.08
CA MET A 251 -0.28 -8.18 3.08
C MET A 251 -0.68 -7.23 4.20
N TRP A 252 -1.63 -6.34 3.94
CA TRP A 252 -2.24 -5.51 4.98
C TRP A 252 -2.77 -6.36 6.14
N HIS A 253 -3.58 -7.39 5.82
CA HIS A 253 -4.22 -8.24 6.84
C HIS A 253 -3.23 -9.13 7.59
N VAL A 254 -2.09 -9.47 6.98
CA VAL A 254 -1.02 -10.25 7.62
C VAL A 254 -0.34 -9.45 8.73
N PHE A 255 -0.15 -8.14 8.53
CA PHE A 255 0.51 -7.27 9.51
C PHE A 255 -0.46 -6.50 10.41
N TYR A 256 -1.74 -6.45 10.04
CA TYR A 256 -2.72 -5.63 10.72
C TYR A 256 -2.76 -5.97 12.21
N LYS A 257 -2.63 -4.93 13.02
CA LYS A 257 -2.92 -4.96 14.45
C LYS A 257 -3.84 -3.81 14.77
N ARG A 258 -4.96 -4.15 15.40
CA ARG A 258 -5.93 -3.17 15.84
C ARG A 258 -5.27 -2.21 16.84
N PRO A 259 -5.30 -0.88 16.60
CA PRO A 259 -4.79 0.08 17.58
C PRO A 259 -5.46 -0.12 18.96
N PRO A 260 -4.74 0.08 20.08
CA PRO A 260 -3.48 0.81 20.23
C PRO A 260 -2.20 -0.05 20.05
N GLU A 261 -2.30 -1.31 19.65
CA GLU A 261 -1.14 -2.17 19.42
C GLU A 261 -0.23 -1.61 18.32
N VAL A 262 1.08 -1.84 18.46
CA VAL A 262 2.11 -1.39 17.51
C VAL A 262 2.66 -2.58 16.74
N VAL A 263 2.70 -2.45 15.42
CA VAL A 263 3.32 -3.41 14.51
C VAL A 263 4.84 -3.28 14.56
N LEU A 264 5.48 -4.40 14.88
CA LEU A 264 6.93 -4.63 14.82
C LEU A 264 7.18 -5.61 13.68
N TYR A 265 8.16 -5.31 12.83
CA TYR A 265 8.46 -6.03 11.59
C TYR A 265 9.92 -6.45 11.61
#